data_AF-A0A542SC79-F1
#
_entry.id   AF-A0A542SC79-F1
#
_cell.length_a   1.000
_cell.length_b   1.000
_cell.length_c   1.000
_cell.angle_alpha   90.00
_cell.angle_beta   90.00
_cell.angle_gamma   90.00
#
_symmetry.space_group_name_H-M   'P 1'
#
loop_
_entity.id
_entity.type
_entity.pdbx_description
1 polymer ?
#
loop_
_entity_poly.entity_id
_entity_poly.type
_entity_poly.pdbx_seq_one_letter_code
_entity_poly.pdbx_strand_id
1 'polypeptide(L)'
;MQIRRFTLPTLGATAALGIVALTAGAASAHVSVSPDTTAAGSYAVLTFSMPHGCEGSPTTKVAIQMPEDVPQVTPTVNPNWTVEKVSEKLAEPLKDAHGNEITERVSQVVYTAKTPLADGYRDTLALSLQLPEKVGETLTFPVLQTCEKGETAWNETPAEGQDEEELENPAPALTVTEASAEGHHGGAAESDEKADDTATAKADAADDEGDGNGLAIGGLVAGIGGLALGGLALARSGKKA
;
A
#
# COMPACT_ATOMS: atom_id res chain seq x y z
N MET A 1 -4.69 12.38 87.16
CA MET A 1 -3.56 12.35 86.22
C MET A 1 -4.14 12.10 84.83
N GLN A 2 -4.18 13.10 83.95
CA GLN A 2 -4.69 12.93 82.57
C GLN A 2 -3.56 12.43 81.65
N ILE A 3 -3.85 11.45 80.80
CA ILE A 3 -2.95 11.01 79.72
C ILE A 3 -3.66 11.28 78.40
N ARG A 4 -3.14 12.24 77.62
CA ARG A 4 -3.61 12.51 76.25
C ARG A 4 -2.97 11.51 75.28
N ARG A 5 -3.69 11.12 74.23
CA ARG A 5 -3.14 10.45 73.04
C ARG A 5 -3.75 11.02 71.76
N PHE A 6 -2.94 11.79 71.02
CA PHE A 6 -3.01 11.90 69.55
C PHE A 6 -2.17 10.74 68.96
N THR A 7 -2.08 10.39 67.67
CA THR A 7 -2.62 10.87 66.37
C THR A 7 -3.32 9.66 65.66
N LEU A 8 -3.73 9.57 64.38
CA LEU A 8 -3.66 10.39 63.14
C LEU A 8 -5.04 10.32 62.42
N PRO A 9 -5.36 11.24 61.48
CA PRO A 9 -6.43 11.03 60.48
C PRO A 9 -5.92 10.17 59.30
N THR A 10 -6.76 9.26 58.79
CA THR A 10 -6.50 8.51 57.55
C THR A 10 -6.98 9.29 56.32
N LEU A 11 -6.07 9.68 55.43
CA LEU A 11 -6.45 10.16 54.10
C LEU A 11 -6.95 8.98 53.26
N GLY A 12 -8.22 9.01 52.86
CA GLY A 12 -8.77 8.06 51.89
C GLY A 12 -8.32 8.45 50.49
N ALA A 13 -7.46 7.64 49.86
CA ALA A 13 -7.03 7.86 48.49
C ALA A 13 -8.16 7.53 47.51
N THR A 14 -8.74 8.54 46.87
CA THR A 14 -9.69 8.36 45.76
C THR A 14 -8.93 7.87 44.53
N ALA A 15 -9.04 6.57 44.25
CA ALA A 15 -8.50 5.99 43.02
C ALA A 15 -9.23 6.55 41.80
N ALA A 16 -8.57 7.43 41.04
CA ALA A 16 -9.06 7.86 39.74
C ALA A 16 -8.96 6.67 38.78
N LEU A 17 -10.12 6.06 38.47
CA LEU A 17 -10.23 5.09 37.39
C LEU A 17 -9.88 5.79 36.08
N GLY A 18 -8.73 5.44 35.51
CA GLY A 18 -8.30 5.98 34.23
C GLY A 18 -9.32 5.62 33.15
N ILE A 19 -9.91 6.64 32.51
CA ILE A 19 -10.69 6.45 31.30
C ILE A 19 -9.69 6.03 30.22
N VAL A 20 -9.58 4.73 30.01
CA VAL A 20 -9.05 4.20 28.76
C VAL A 20 -10.07 4.58 27.70
N ALA A 21 -9.83 5.70 27.03
CA ALA A 21 -10.51 5.99 25.79
C ALA A 21 -10.07 4.91 24.81
N LEU A 22 -10.93 3.92 24.58
CA LEU A 22 -10.80 3.07 23.41
C LEU A 22 -11.03 3.99 22.23
N THR A 23 -9.94 4.46 21.61
CA THR A 23 -9.95 4.86 20.22
C THR A 23 -10.33 3.62 19.43
N ALA A 24 -11.63 3.44 19.22
CA ALA A 24 -12.14 2.54 18.21
C ALA A 24 -11.58 3.05 16.89
N GLY A 25 -10.47 2.46 16.45
CA GLY A 25 -9.77 2.90 15.25
C GLY A 25 -10.75 2.96 14.09
N ALA A 26 -10.73 4.06 13.34
CA ALA A 26 -11.68 4.32 12.28
C ALA A 26 -11.80 3.08 11.39
N ALA A 27 -12.97 2.44 11.41
CA ALA A 27 -13.24 1.31 10.55
C ALA A 27 -13.26 1.86 9.13
N SER A 28 -12.15 1.66 8.39
CA SER A 28 -11.88 2.37 7.14
C SER A 28 -12.98 2.10 6.12
N ALA A 29 -13.91 3.05 6.06
CA ALA A 29 -15.11 3.05 5.24
C ALA A 29 -14.83 3.64 3.85
N HIS A 30 -13.79 4.46 3.75
CA HIS A 30 -13.50 5.20 2.53
C HIS A 30 -12.97 4.27 1.44
N VAL A 31 -13.37 4.53 0.20
CA VAL A 31 -12.71 3.90 -0.95
C VAL A 31 -11.24 4.30 -0.93
N SER A 32 -10.37 3.31 -1.10
CA SER A 32 -8.93 3.45 -0.90
C SER A 32 -8.15 2.83 -2.05
N VAL A 33 -6.96 3.36 -2.33
CA VAL A 33 -6.02 2.83 -3.32
C VAL A 33 -4.76 2.35 -2.62
N SER A 34 -4.32 1.14 -2.95
CA SER A 34 -3.04 0.57 -2.50
C SER A 34 -2.14 0.33 -3.71
N PRO A 35 -1.08 1.14 -3.92
CA PRO A 35 -0.01 0.79 -4.83
C PRO A 35 0.80 -0.41 -4.31
N ASP A 36 1.48 -1.10 -5.23
CA ASP A 36 2.60 -2.01 -4.96
C ASP A 36 3.96 -1.29 -5.02
N THR A 37 4.08 -0.26 -5.86
CA THR A 37 5.19 0.71 -5.94
C THR A 37 4.64 2.13 -6.10
N THR A 38 5.33 3.11 -5.50
CA THR A 38 5.09 4.55 -5.71
C THR A 38 6.23 5.24 -6.46
N ALA A 39 7.25 4.51 -6.89
CA ALA A 39 8.45 5.09 -7.50
C ALA A 39 8.15 5.81 -8.83
N ALA A 40 8.73 6.99 -9.02
CA ALA A 40 8.68 7.77 -10.26
C ALA A 40 9.04 6.91 -11.49
N GLY A 41 8.31 7.10 -12.59
CA GLY A 41 8.50 6.38 -13.85
C GLY A 41 8.14 4.88 -13.82
N SER A 42 7.90 4.27 -12.64
CA SER A 42 7.68 2.83 -12.51
C SER A 42 6.27 2.40 -12.95
N TYR A 43 6.14 1.14 -13.38
CA TYR A 43 4.85 0.54 -13.69
C TYR A 43 4.25 -0.06 -12.41
N ALA A 44 3.16 0.52 -11.92
CA ALA A 44 2.48 0.15 -10.68
C ALA A 44 1.20 -0.66 -10.95
N VAL A 45 0.79 -1.45 -9.96
CA VAL A 45 -0.54 -2.07 -9.84
C VAL A 45 -1.28 -1.41 -8.68
N LEU A 46 -2.17 -0.47 -9.02
CA LEU A 46 -3.03 0.22 -8.06
C LEU A 46 -4.26 -0.62 -7.74
N THR A 47 -4.34 -1.11 -6.51
CA THR A 47 -5.48 -1.90 -6.02
C THR A 47 -6.49 -0.99 -5.33
N PHE A 48 -7.61 -0.71 -6.00
CA PHE A 48 -8.75 0.01 -5.44
C PHE A 48 -9.62 -0.91 -4.60
N SER A 49 -10.19 -0.37 -3.51
CA SER A 49 -10.84 -1.12 -2.44
C SER A 49 -12.17 -0.47 -2.07
N MET A 50 -13.29 -1.19 -2.26
CA MET A 50 -14.63 -0.73 -1.91
C MET A 50 -15.13 -1.55 -0.71
N PRO A 51 -15.19 -0.98 0.51
CA PRO A 51 -15.46 -1.76 1.73
C PRO A 51 -16.95 -1.92 2.08
N HIS A 52 -17.84 -1.05 1.57
CA HIS A 52 -19.28 -1.06 1.86
C HIS A 52 -20.10 -0.51 0.68
N GLY A 53 -21.43 -0.57 0.79
CA GLY A 53 -22.39 0.01 -0.15
C GLY A 53 -22.80 1.45 0.18
N CYS A 54 -23.31 2.21 -0.79
CA CYS A 54 -23.77 3.60 -0.62
C CYS A 54 -24.97 3.64 0.34
N GLU A 55 -24.83 4.25 1.52
CA GLU A 55 -25.84 4.19 2.61
C GLU A 55 -26.34 2.75 2.93
N GLY A 56 -25.49 1.74 2.75
CA GLY A 56 -25.85 0.32 2.90
C GLY A 56 -26.60 -0.29 1.71
N SER A 57 -26.73 0.42 0.58
CA SER A 57 -27.27 -0.12 -0.68
C SER A 57 -26.19 -0.84 -1.49
N PRO A 58 -26.46 -2.03 -2.08
CA PRO A 58 -25.47 -2.77 -2.86
C PRO A 58 -24.86 -1.97 -4.02
N THR A 59 -23.55 -2.11 -4.23
CA THR A 59 -22.81 -1.41 -5.29
C THR A 59 -23.03 -2.08 -6.64
N THR A 60 -23.38 -1.29 -7.66
CA THR A 60 -23.64 -1.76 -9.03
C THR A 60 -22.56 -1.31 -10.02
N LYS A 61 -21.87 -0.20 -9.75
CA LYS A 61 -20.82 0.36 -10.59
C LYS A 61 -19.76 1.09 -9.78
N VAL A 62 -18.51 0.99 -10.22
CA VAL A 62 -17.38 1.81 -9.75
C VAL A 62 -16.75 2.45 -10.99
N ALA A 63 -16.71 3.78 -11.03
CA ALA A 63 -16.08 4.55 -12.11
C ALA A 63 -14.90 5.33 -11.54
N ILE A 64 -13.68 4.94 -11.92
CA ILE A 64 -12.42 5.51 -11.46
C ILE A 64 -11.93 6.50 -12.52
N GLN A 65 -11.84 7.79 -12.17
CA GLN A 65 -11.28 8.82 -13.04
C GLN A 65 -9.76 8.78 -13.02
N MET A 66 -9.14 9.01 -14.17
CA MET A 66 -7.68 8.99 -14.34
C MET A 66 -7.10 10.42 -14.25
N PRO A 67 -5.96 10.62 -13.56
CA PRO A 67 -5.18 11.86 -13.65
C PRO A 67 -4.78 12.20 -15.08
N GLU A 68 -4.67 13.49 -15.43
CA GLU A 68 -4.30 13.93 -16.79
C GLU A 68 -2.93 13.40 -17.19
N ASP A 69 -1.97 13.42 -16.26
CA ASP A 69 -0.60 12.93 -16.39
C ASP A 69 -0.48 11.39 -16.49
N VAL A 70 -1.59 10.65 -16.38
CA VAL A 70 -1.66 9.19 -16.58
C VAL A 70 -2.52 8.89 -17.82
N PRO A 71 -1.96 9.01 -19.05
CA PRO A 71 -2.75 8.88 -20.27
C PRO A 71 -3.14 7.43 -20.62
N GLN A 72 -2.42 6.43 -20.08
CA GLN A 72 -2.60 5.02 -20.39
C GLN A 72 -2.79 4.18 -19.12
N VAL A 73 -3.75 3.25 -19.15
CA VAL A 73 -4.03 2.29 -18.09
C VAL A 73 -4.54 0.96 -18.65
N THR A 74 -4.16 -0.11 -17.96
CA THR A 74 -4.54 -1.51 -18.22
C THR A 74 -5.34 -2.05 -17.02
N PRO A 75 -6.68 -2.04 -17.07
CA PRO A 75 -7.53 -2.61 -16.03
C PRO A 75 -7.42 -4.13 -15.95
N THR A 76 -7.36 -4.68 -14.75
CA THR A 76 -7.41 -6.13 -14.52
C THR A 76 -8.83 -6.67 -14.66
N VAL A 77 -8.99 -7.79 -15.37
CA VAL A 77 -10.29 -8.44 -15.53
C VAL A 77 -10.69 -9.15 -14.23
N ASN A 78 -11.55 -8.53 -13.42
CA ASN A 78 -12.14 -9.16 -12.23
C ASN A 78 -13.33 -10.07 -12.63
N PRO A 79 -13.43 -11.33 -12.14
CA PRO A 79 -14.52 -12.25 -12.47
C PRO A 79 -15.92 -11.73 -12.10
N ASN A 80 -16.06 -10.90 -11.07
CA ASN A 80 -17.33 -10.36 -10.58
C ASN A 80 -17.85 -9.17 -11.40
N TRP A 81 -17.01 -8.52 -12.21
CA TRP A 81 -17.32 -7.25 -12.90
C TRP A 81 -17.11 -7.34 -14.41
N THR A 82 -17.76 -6.47 -15.16
CA THR A 82 -17.48 -6.17 -16.57
C THR A 82 -16.75 -4.82 -16.61
N VAL A 83 -15.66 -4.73 -17.36
CA VAL A 83 -14.79 -3.52 -17.39
C VAL A 83 -14.80 -2.84 -18.74
N GLU A 84 -14.80 -1.51 -18.73
CA GLU A 84 -14.77 -0.62 -19.89
C GLU A 84 -13.73 0.49 -19.66
N LYS A 85 -13.05 0.93 -20.74
CA LYS A 85 -12.20 2.12 -20.74
C LYS A 85 -12.90 3.21 -21.52
N VAL A 86 -13.19 4.33 -20.87
CA VAL A 86 -13.65 5.55 -21.54
C VAL A 86 -12.41 6.31 -21.99
N SER A 87 -12.30 6.56 -23.28
CA SER A 87 -11.21 7.31 -23.88
C SER A 87 -11.69 8.66 -24.42
N GLU A 88 -10.80 9.64 -24.40
CA GLU A 88 -11.02 10.98 -24.94
C GLU A 88 -9.82 11.46 -25.76
N LYS A 89 -10.04 12.45 -26.62
CA LYS A 89 -8.98 13.04 -27.45
C LYS A 89 -8.20 14.09 -26.69
N LEU A 90 -6.88 13.95 -26.75
CA LEU A 90 -5.95 14.96 -26.25
C LEU A 90 -5.99 16.20 -27.15
N ALA A 91 -5.88 17.38 -26.56
CA ALA A 91 -5.80 18.64 -27.30
C ALA A 91 -4.43 18.79 -28.01
N GLU A 92 -3.36 18.29 -27.38
CA GLU A 92 -2.01 18.21 -27.92
C GLU A 92 -1.51 16.75 -27.76
N PRO A 93 -0.91 16.12 -28.78
CA PRO A 93 -0.42 14.74 -28.66
C PRO A 93 0.70 14.61 -27.63
N LEU A 94 0.57 13.64 -26.73
CA LEU A 94 1.63 13.24 -25.81
C LEU A 94 2.58 12.25 -26.50
N LYS A 95 3.73 11.95 -25.88
CA LYS A 95 4.64 10.90 -26.32
C LYS A 95 4.81 9.83 -25.25
N ASP A 96 4.86 8.56 -25.67
CA ASP A 96 5.27 7.48 -24.79
C ASP A 96 6.81 7.40 -24.67
N ALA A 97 7.30 6.53 -23.78
CA ALA A 97 8.72 6.28 -23.56
C ALA A 97 9.47 5.70 -24.77
N HIS A 98 8.77 5.34 -25.85
CA HIS A 98 9.32 4.87 -27.11
C HIS A 98 9.24 5.92 -28.23
N GLY A 99 8.67 7.10 -27.95
CA GLY A 99 8.53 8.21 -28.87
C GLY A 99 7.30 8.17 -29.78
N ASN A 100 6.37 7.22 -29.57
CA ASN A 100 5.10 7.15 -30.30
C ASN A 100 4.16 8.27 -29.87
N GLU A 101 3.33 8.78 -30.80
CA GLU A 101 2.33 9.81 -30.49
C GLU A 101 1.05 9.20 -29.87
N ILE A 102 0.72 9.63 -28.66
CA ILE A 102 -0.54 9.34 -27.99
C ILE A 102 -1.51 10.49 -28.33
N THR A 103 -2.59 10.19 -29.05
CA THR A 103 -3.61 11.18 -29.45
C THR A 103 -4.94 11.04 -28.69
N GLU A 104 -5.12 9.92 -27.99
CA GLU A 104 -6.27 9.65 -27.12
C GLU A 104 -5.76 9.12 -25.77
N ARG A 105 -6.31 9.63 -24.67
CA ARG A 105 -6.05 9.16 -23.30
C ARG A 105 -7.25 8.38 -22.76
N VAL A 106 -7.01 7.50 -21.79
CA VAL A 106 -8.10 6.92 -20.98
C VAL A 106 -8.42 7.91 -19.88
N SER A 107 -9.62 8.50 -19.88
CA SER A 107 -10.04 9.44 -18.83
C SER A 107 -10.79 8.76 -17.68
N GLN A 108 -11.38 7.59 -17.91
CA GLN A 108 -12.09 6.85 -16.86
C GLN A 108 -12.06 5.33 -17.12
N VAL A 109 -11.89 4.54 -16.06
CA VAL A 109 -12.12 3.10 -16.06
C VAL A 109 -13.42 2.79 -15.33
N VAL A 110 -14.33 2.08 -15.99
CA VAL A 110 -15.65 1.74 -15.43
C VAL A 110 -15.74 0.24 -15.23
N TYR A 111 -15.99 -0.17 -13.99
CA TYR A 111 -16.38 -1.53 -13.64
C TYR A 111 -17.87 -1.56 -13.29
N THR A 112 -18.64 -2.40 -13.99
CA THR A 112 -20.06 -2.67 -13.68
C THR A 112 -20.21 -4.08 -13.14
N ALA A 113 -20.87 -4.23 -11.99
CA ALA A 113 -20.99 -5.51 -11.29
C ALA A 113 -21.93 -6.47 -12.06
N LYS A 114 -21.55 -7.74 -12.19
CA LYS A 114 -22.40 -8.79 -12.81
C LYS A 114 -23.51 -9.25 -11.86
N THR A 115 -23.26 -9.13 -10.55
CA THR A 115 -24.21 -9.22 -9.45
C THR A 115 -23.84 -8.08 -8.50
N PRO A 116 -24.77 -7.26 -7.98
CA PRO A 116 -24.43 -6.15 -7.10
C PRO A 116 -23.62 -6.61 -5.88
N LEU A 117 -22.53 -5.88 -5.57
CA LEU A 117 -21.73 -6.13 -4.37
C LEU A 117 -22.57 -5.72 -3.16
N ALA A 118 -23.09 -6.72 -2.43
CA ALA A 118 -23.92 -6.52 -1.25
C ALA A 118 -23.15 -5.80 -0.15
N ASP A 119 -23.87 -4.99 0.64
CA ASP A 119 -23.27 -4.27 1.76
C ASP A 119 -22.71 -5.23 2.84
N GLY A 120 -21.68 -4.77 3.54
CA GLY A 120 -20.88 -5.60 4.46
C GLY A 120 -19.91 -6.57 3.77
N TYR A 121 -19.83 -6.56 2.44
CA TYR A 121 -18.83 -7.30 1.66
C TYR A 121 -17.91 -6.33 0.90
N ARG A 122 -16.64 -6.71 0.80
CA ARG A 122 -15.58 -5.97 0.10
C ARG A 122 -15.14 -6.71 -1.16
N ASP A 123 -14.90 -5.98 -2.23
CA ASP A 123 -14.20 -6.46 -3.44
C ASP A 123 -13.06 -5.47 -3.79
N THR A 124 -12.16 -5.86 -4.68
CA THR A 124 -11.05 -5.02 -5.15
C THR A 124 -10.93 -4.98 -6.66
N LEU A 125 -10.46 -3.85 -7.18
CA LEU A 125 -10.33 -3.57 -8.61
C LEU A 125 -8.92 -3.06 -8.87
N ALA A 126 -8.13 -3.79 -9.66
CA ALA A 126 -6.74 -3.47 -9.92
C ALA A 126 -6.57 -2.76 -11.27
N LEU A 127 -5.81 -1.66 -11.29
CA LEU A 127 -5.39 -0.92 -12.47
C LEU A 127 -3.87 -0.99 -12.58
N SER A 128 -3.33 -1.37 -13.74
CA SER A 128 -1.89 -1.31 -13.99
C SER A 128 -1.56 -0.15 -14.93
N LEU A 129 -0.62 0.70 -14.53
CA LEU A 129 -0.29 1.97 -15.19
C LEU A 129 1.14 2.40 -14.88
N GLN A 130 1.69 3.32 -15.69
CA GLN A 130 2.97 3.96 -15.38
C GLN A 130 2.72 5.20 -14.50
N LEU A 131 3.51 5.34 -13.44
CA LEU A 131 3.56 6.56 -12.63
C LEU A 131 4.43 7.63 -13.34
N PRO A 132 4.11 8.92 -13.21
CA PRO A 132 4.89 9.98 -13.84
C PRO A 132 6.28 10.13 -13.18
N GLU A 133 7.18 10.83 -13.88
CA GLU A 133 8.57 11.05 -13.44
C GLU A 133 8.69 12.08 -12.29
N LYS A 134 7.61 12.78 -11.95
CA LYS A 134 7.62 13.93 -11.03
C LYS A 134 7.48 13.48 -9.56
N VAL A 135 8.62 13.22 -8.93
CA VAL A 135 8.72 12.99 -7.48
C VAL A 135 8.00 14.09 -6.68
N GLY A 136 7.25 13.70 -5.67
CA GLY A 136 6.46 14.59 -4.81
C GLY A 136 5.11 15.02 -5.40
N GLU A 137 4.75 14.54 -6.59
CA GLU A 137 3.40 14.71 -7.14
C GLU A 137 2.42 13.76 -6.46
N THR A 138 1.27 14.27 -6.02
CA THR A 138 0.14 13.45 -5.56
C THR A 138 -0.82 13.22 -6.71
N LEU A 139 -0.97 11.96 -7.12
CA LEU A 139 -1.98 11.51 -8.06
C LEU A 139 -3.28 11.23 -7.30
N THR A 140 -4.35 11.91 -7.68
CA THR A 140 -5.70 11.73 -7.12
C THR A 140 -6.59 11.04 -8.14
N PHE A 141 -7.32 10.01 -7.71
CA PHE A 141 -8.16 9.16 -8.56
C PHE A 141 -9.64 9.22 -8.09
N PRO A 142 -10.41 10.27 -8.43
CA PRO A 142 -11.79 10.40 -7.98
C PRO A 142 -12.65 9.21 -8.41
N VAL A 143 -13.41 8.63 -7.48
CA VAL A 143 -14.25 7.45 -7.73
C VAL A 143 -15.73 7.78 -7.55
N LEU A 144 -16.54 7.56 -8.59
CA LEU A 144 -17.99 7.52 -8.46
C LEU A 144 -18.44 6.07 -8.21
N GLN A 145 -19.02 5.83 -7.03
CA GLN A 145 -19.60 4.55 -6.64
C GLN A 145 -21.12 4.64 -6.82
N THR A 146 -21.69 3.97 -7.83
CA THR A 146 -23.15 3.91 -8.03
C THR A 146 -23.72 2.65 -7.40
N CYS A 147 -24.81 2.76 -6.66
CA CYS A 147 -25.47 1.65 -5.99
C CYS A 147 -26.89 1.42 -6.51
N GLU A 148 -27.59 0.39 -6.02
CA GLU A 148 -29.01 0.16 -6.37
C GLU A 148 -29.93 1.33 -5.96
N LYS A 149 -29.50 2.12 -4.98
CA LYS A 149 -30.09 3.37 -4.52
C LYS A 149 -28.95 4.35 -4.25
N GLY A 150 -29.04 5.54 -4.84
CA GLY A 150 -28.04 6.59 -4.66
C GLY A 150 -26.66 6.24 -5.21
N GLU A 151 -25.73 7.14 -4.95
CA GLU A 151 -24.32 7.05 -5.33
C GLU A 151 -23.47 7.87 -4.35
N THR A 152 -22.20 7.51 -4.22
CA THR A 152 -21.21 8.21 -3.40
C THR A 152 -20.07 8.66 -4.29
N ALA A 153 -19.73 9.95 -4.23
CA ALA A 153 -18.63 10.55 -4.97
C ALA A 153 -17.41 10.70 -4.05
N TRP A 154 -16.46 9.78 -4.18
CA TRP A 154 -15.17 9.82 -3.50
C TRP A 154 -14.25 10.76 -4.29
N ASN A 155 -14.47 12.07 -4.13
CA ASN A 155 -13.83 13.12 -4.94
C ASN A 155 -13.30 14.31 -4.12
N GLU A 156 -13.35 14.24 -2.79
CA GLU A 156 -12.87 15.32 -1.93
C GLU A 156 -11.34 15.33 -1.82
N THR A 157 -10.76 16.53 -1.69
CA THR A 157 -9.33 16.77 -1.47
C THR A 157 -9.17 17.81 -0.36
N PRO A 158 -8.16 17.70 0.53
CA PRO A 158 -8.02 18.62 1.66
C PRO A 158 -7.76 20.06 1.20
N ALA A 159 -8.37 21.04 1.87
CA ALA A 159 -8.00 22.44 1.74
C ALA A 159 -6.63 22.71 2.41
N GLU A 160 -6.00 23.86 2.12
CA GLU A 160 -4.72 24.22 2.76
C GLU A 160 -4.84 24.26 4.29
N GLY A 161 -4.17 23.30 4.96
CA GLY A 161 -4.17 23.17 6.42
C GLY A 161 -5.37 22.42 7.01
N GLN A 162 -6.21 21.77 6.18
CA GLN A 162 -7.21 20.79 6.61
C GLN A 162 -6.55 19.41 6.79
N ASP A 163 -7.09 18.58 7.69
CA ASP A 163 -6.68 17.17 7.81
C ASP A 163 -7.41 16.29 6.78
N GLU A 164 -6.73 15.27 6.24
CA GLU A 164 -7.33 14.29 5.33
C GLU A 164 -8.31 13.36 6.07
N GLU A 165 -8.12 13.14 7.38
CA GLU A 165 -9.05 12.38 8.23
C GLU A 165 -10.38 13.12 8.51
N GLU A 166 -10.47 14.42 8.20
CA GLU A 166 -11.70 15.23 8.33
C GLU A 166 -12.62 15.20 7.09
N LEU A 167 -12.21 14.54 6.00
CA LEU A 167 -12.99 14.42 4.76
C LEU A 167 -14.05 13.32 4.88
N GLU A 168 -15.27 13.59 4.39
CA GLU A 168 -16.38 12.63 4.42
C GLU A 168 -16.26 11.62 3.26
N ASN A 169 -15.79 12.07 2.10
CA ASN A 169 -15.67 11.28 0.88
C ASN A 169 -14.33 11.55 0.16
N PRO A 170 -13.18 11.34 0.82
CA PRO A 170 -11.86 11.62 0.22
C PRO A 170 -11.63 10.80 -1.05
N ALA A 171 -11.04 11.45 -2.04
CA ALA A 171 -10.60 10.80 -3.26
C ALA A 171 -9.38 9.89 -2.97
N PRO A 172 -9.36 8.63 -3.44
CA PRO A 172 -8.18 7.78 -3.36
C PRO A 172 -6.97 8.46 -4.01
N ALA A 173 -5.86 8.59 -3.27
CA ALA A 173 -4.66 9.27 -3.74
C ALA A 173 -3.37 8.53 -3.37
N LEU A 174 -2.28 8.84 -4.08
CA LEU A 174 -0.92 8.41 -3.74
C LEU A 174 0.09 9.47 -4.15
N THR A 175 1.17 9.63 -3.38
CA THR A 175 2.31 10.50 -3.74
C THR A 175 3.43 9.69 -4.39
N VAL A 176 3.94 10.19 -5.51
CA VAL A 176 5.07 9.62 -6.26
C VAL A 176 6.37 9.84 -5.49
N THR A 177 7.13 8.76 -5.29
CA THR A 177 8.39 8.75 -4.53
C THR A 177 9.61 8.67 -5.45
N GLU A 178 10.81 8.90 -4.89
CA GLU A 178 12.06 8.74 -5.63
C GLU A 178 12.24 7.29 -6.12
N ALA A 179 12.76 7.13 -7.34
CA ALA A 179 13.05 5.81 -7.88
C ALA A 179 14.29 5.19 -7.22
N SER A 180 14.12 4.05 -6.54
CA SER A 180 15.23 3.27 -5.98
C SER A 180 16.09 2.63 -7.06
N ALA A 181 17.40 2.66 -6.90
CA ALA A 181 18.36 2.26 -7.93
C ALA A 181 18.22 0.78 -8.36
N GLU A 182 17.80 -0.10 -7.45
CA GLU A 182 17.60 -1.54 -7.69
C GLU A 182 16.47 -1.88 -8.68
N GLY A 183 15.63 -0.91 -9.09
CA GLY A 183 14.45 -1.14 -9.96
C GLY A 183 14.71 -1.28 -11.47
N HIS A 184 15.95 -1.27 -11.94
CA HIS A 184 16.28 -1.14 -13.38
C HIS A 184 16.09 -2.41 -14.21
N HIS A 185 14.85 -2.75 -14.56
CA HIS A 185 14.54 -3.74 -15.58
C HIS A 185 14.66 -3.19 -17.02
N GLY A 186 15.85 -3.26 -17.59
CA GLY A 186 16.03 -3.41 -19.05
C GLY A 186 16.26 -2.14 -19.88
N GLY A 187 17.44 -1.53 -19.75
CA GLY A 187 18.04 -0.68 -20.78
C GLY A 187 19.40 -1.24 -21.19
N ALA A 188 19.65 -1.45 -22.48
CA ALA A 188 20.86 -2.13 -22.93
C ALA A 188 22.13 -1.27 -22.75
N ALA A 189 23.15 -1.85 -22.12
CA ALA A 189 24.50 -1.28 -22.12
C ALA A 189 25.20 -1.63 -23.44
N GLU A 190 25.48 -0.64 -24.28
CA GLU A 190 26.43 -0.81 -25.39
C GLU A 190 27.86 -0.74 -24.85
N SER A 191 28.44 -1.91 -24.54
CA SER A 191 29.83 -2.04 -24.12
C SER A 191 30.78 -1.90 -25.30
N ASP A 192 31.31 -0.69 -25.50
CA ASP A 192 32.31 -0.37 -26.53
C ASP A 192 33.71 -0.89 -26.12
N GLU A 193 33.87 -2.22 -26.08
CA GLU A 193 35.14 -2.87 -25.72
C GLU A 193 36.19 -2.75 -26.82
N LYS A 194 37.17 -1.88 -26.60
CA LYS A 194 38.46 -1.95 -27.31
C LYS A 194 39.39 -2.94 -26.62
N ALA A 195 39.78 -3.98 -27.35
CA ALA A 195 40.83 -4.88 -26.95
C ALA A 195 42.20 -4.19 -26.90
N ASP A 196 42.99 -4.55 -25.89
CA ASP A 196 44.45 -4.57 -25.95
C ASP A 196 44.93 -5.90 -25.33
N ASP A 197 45.99 -6.47 -25.88
CA ASP A 197 46.44 -7.84 -25.58
C ASP A 197 47.85 -7.84 -24.98
N THR A 198 47.99 -8.32 -23.75
CA THR A 198 49.29 -8.74 -23.19
C THR A 198 49.08 -9.82 -22.13
N ALA A 199 49.45 -11.05 -22.48
CA ALA A 199 49.40 -12.20 -21.59
C ALA A 199 50.55 -12.24 -20.57
N THR A 200 50.32 -12.87 -19.41
CA THR A 200 51.12 -14.02 -18.91
C THR A 200 50.37 -14.68 -17.74
N ALA A 201 50.30 -16.01 -17.73
CA ALA A 201 49.54 -16.77 -16.73
C ALA A 201 50.38 -17.20 -15.51
N LYS A 202 49.72 -17.30 -14.35
CA LYS A 202 49.96 -18.40 -13.40
C LYS A 202 48.62 -18.83 -12.79
N ALA A 203 48.41 -20.14 -12.72
CA ALA A 203 47.31 -20.74 -11.97
C ALA A 203 47.78 -21.19 -10.57
N ASP A 204 46.90 -21.03 -9.59
CA ASP A 204 46.79 -21.82 -8.36
C ASP A 204 45.29 -21.88 -8.04
N ALA A 205 44.80 -22.99 -7.46
CA ALA A 205 43.37 -23.30 -7.36
C ALA A 205 42.86 -23.35 -5.92
N ALA A 206 41.64 -22.85 -5.70
CA ALA A 206 40.80 -23.17 -4.55
C ALA A 206 39.33 -22.88 -4.89
N ASP A 207 38.43 -23.78 -4.50
CA ASP A 207 36.99 -23.59 -4.49
C ASP A 207 36.57 -22.68 -3.32
N ASP A 208 35.49 -21.89 -3.48
CA ASP A 208 34.33 -21.92 -2.57
C ASP A 208 33.10 -21.24 -3.23
N GLU A 209 31.89 -21.58 -2.79
CA GLU A 209 30.65 -21.01 -3.35
C GLU A 209 30.27 -19.67 -2.70
N GLY A 210 30.17 -18.63 -3.54
CA GLY A 210 29.89 -17.25 -3.11
C GLY A 210 28.42 -16.82 -3.16
N ASP A 211 27.44 -17.71 -2.96
CA ASP A 211 26.02 -17.34 -2.98
C ASP A 211 25.49 -16.85 -1.61
N GLY A 212 24.69 -15.79 -1.64
CA GLY A 212 24.51 -14.87 -0.52
C GLY A 212 23.46 -15.26 0.52
N ASN A 213 23.66 -16.36 1.27
CA ASN A 213 22.63 -16.84 2.22
C ASN A 213 23.10 -17.13 3.68
N GLY A 214 24.35 -16.82 4.03
CA GLY A 214 24.94 -17.17 5.33
C GLY A 214 24.23 -16.60 6.58
N LEU A 215 23.53 -15.47 6.46
CA LEU A 215 22.82 -14.82 7.57
C LEU A 215 21.51 -15.54 7.95
N ALA A 216 20.85 -16.22 7.02
CA ALA A 216 19.59 -16.93 7.31
C ALA A 216 19.81 -18.20 8.16
N ILE A 217 20.90 -18.94 7.88
CA ILE A 217 21.18 -20.23 8.53
C ILE A 217 21.63 -20.04 9.99
N GLY A 218 22.41 -18.99 10.28
CA GLY A 218 22.90 -18.73 11.64
C GLY A 218 21.79 -18.48 12.66
N GLY A 219 20.72 -17.79 12.27
CA GLY A 219 19.57 -17.50 13.15
C GLY A 219 18.80 -18.77 13.57
N LEU A 220 18.64 -19.73 12.66
CA LEU A 220 17.88 -20.95 12.91
C LEU A 220 18.54 -21.83 14.00
N VAL A 221 19.86 -21.97 13.95
CA VAL A 221 20.63 -22.78 14.92
C VAL A 221 20.56 -22.17 16.33
N ALA A 222 20.62 -20.83 16.44
CA ALA A 222 20.50 -20.14 17.72
C ALA A 222 19.09 -20.30 18.34
N GLY A 223 18.03 -20.20 17.52
CA GLY A 223 16.64 -20.34 17.97
C GLY A 223 16.32 -21.70 18.60
N ILE A 224 16.79 -22.79 17.97
CA ILE A 224 16.58 -24.16 18.48
C ILE A 224 17.28 -24.38 19.83
N GLY A 225 18.50 -23.83 20.00
CA GLY A 225 19.23 -23.90 21.27
C GLY A 225 18.50 -23.19 22.43
N GLY A 226 17.89 -22.03 22.17
CA GLY A 226 17.12 -21.29 23.16
C GLY A 226 15.90 -22.05 23.68
N LEU A 227 15.14 -22.69 22.78
CA LEU A 227 13.96 -23.48 23.13
C LEU A 227 14.30 -24.70 24.00
N ALA A 228 15.41 -25.40 23.70
CA ALA A 228 15.86 -26.55 24.48
C ALA A 228 16.21 -26.17 25.94
N LEU A 229 16.90 -25.04 26.14
CA LEU A 229 17.26 -24.54 27.48
C LEU A 229 16.03 -24.03 28.25
N GLY A 230 15.11 -23.32 27.59
CA GLY A 230 13.86 -22.86 28.18
C GLY A 230 12.97 -24.01 28.67
N GLY A 231 12.79 -25.05 27.85
CA GLY A 231 12.01 -26.23 28.23
C GLY A 231 12.58 -26.96 29.46
N LEU A 232 13.91 -27.09 29.55
CA LEU A 232 14.57 -27.74 30.68
C LEU A 232 14.44 -26.95 32.00
N ALA A 233 14.29 -25.62 31.92
CA ALA A 233 14.04 -24.76 33.08
C ALA A 233 12.63 -24.96 33.64
N LEU A 234 11.58 -24.93 32.81
CA LEU A 234 10.20 -25.19 33.24
C LEU A 234 10.03 -26.62 33.80
N ALA A 235 10.67 -27.61 33.18
CA ALA A 235 10.65 -29.00 33.66
C ALA A 235 11.28 -29.18 35.06
N ARG A 236 12.12 -28.23 35.51
CA ARG A 236 12.73 -28.24 36.86
C ARG A 236 11.96 -27.43 37.90
N SER A 237 11.28 -26.35 37.52
CA SER A 237 10.43 -25.59 38.47
C SER A 237 9.17 -26.39 38.87
N GLY A 238 8.56 -27.10 37.92
CA GLY A 238 7.37 -27.94 38.15
C GLY A 238 7.57 -29.17 39.05
N LYS A 239 8.76 -29.38 39.63
CA LYS A 239 9.07 -30.51 40.54
C LYS A 239 9.40 -30.07 41.98
N LYS A 240 8.94 -28.87 42.37
CA LYS A 240 8.84 -28.41 43.76
C LYS A 240 7.47 -27.79 44.05
N ALA A 241 6.46 -28.65 43.98
CA ALA A 241 5.13 -28.51 44.57
C ALA A 241 4.79 -29.83 45.27
#